data_AF-A0A2E7PK21-F1
#
_entry.id   AF-A0A2E7PK21-F1
#
_cell.length_a   1.000
_cell.length_b   1.000
_cell.length_c   1.000
_cell.angle_alpha   90.00
_cell.angle_beta   90.00
_cell.angle_gamma   90.00
#
_symmetry.space_group_name_H-M   'P 1'
#
loop_
_entity.id
_entity.type
_entity.pdbx_description
1 polymer ?
#
loop_
_entity_poly.entity_id
_entity_poly.type
_entity_poly.pdbx_seq_one_letter_code
_entity_poly.pdbx_strand_id
1 'polypeptide(L)'
;MTKVKRDRANAWIIVHDFDQAVAALAAANALDHPITLLSAPGAARAGGAAWWRELMTQATAAIPHLDAEWILDCADEPGMALAALREGVRAIALDAEYDTRARVEQIAKRLNATLVKVDRAGILDLAGANNPQRACELHLSKPPHGVAKPGALG
;
A
#
# COMPACT_ATOMS: atom_id res chain seq x y z
N MET A 1 29.16 1.96 -14.00
CA MET A 1 28.21 3.08 -14.16
C MET A 1 27.01 2.81 -13.25
N THR A 2 27.17 3.09 -11.96
CA THR A 2 26.15 2.78 -10.94
C THR A 2 25.14 3.92 -10.97
N LYS A 3 23.97 3.71 -11.59
CA LYS A 3 22.87 4.67 -11.50
C LYS A 3 22.51 4.82 -10.03
N VAL A 4 22.79 5.98 -9.46
CA VAL A 4 22.25 6.42 -8.17
C VAL A 4 20.73 6.31 -8.29
N LYS A 5 20.12 5.31 -7.64
CA LYS A 5 18.66 5.26 -7.43
C LYS A 5 18.32 6.58 -6.74
N ARG A 6 17.60 7.46 -7.43
CA ARG A 6 17.08 8.68 -6.81
C ARG A 6 16.26 8.21 -5.59
N ASP A 7 16.58 8.73 -4.40
CA ASP A 7 15.77 8.58 -3.19
C ASP A 7 14.41 9.26 -3.42
N ARG A 8 13.55 8.62 -4.20
CA ARG A 8 12.15 9.01 -4.33
C ARG A 8 11.41 8.41 -3.15
N ALA A 9 10.73 9.26 -2.39
CA ALA A 9 9.86 8.81 -1.31
C ALA A 9 8.83 7.81 -1.86
N ASN A 10 8.61 6.71 -1.16
CA ASN A 10 7.71 5.66 -1.59
C ASN A 10 6.26 6.19 -1.68
N ALA A 11 5.61 6.04 -2.84
CA ALA A 11 4.27 6.56 -3.08
C ALA A 11 3.20 5.51 -2.75
N TRP A 12 2.10 5.94 -2.14
CA TRP A 12 1.05 5.04 -1.66
C TRP A 12 -0.18 5.13 -2.55
N ILE A 13 -0.71 3.97 -2.95
CA ILE A 13 -1.87 3.87 -3.83
C ILE A 13 -2.84 2.84 -3.23
N ILE A 14 -4.11 3.23 -3.09
CA ILE A 14 -5.20 2.33 -2.72
C ILE A 14 -5.77 1.68 -3.97
N VAL A 15 -5.86 0.35 -3.95
CA VAL A 15 -6.41 -0.48 -5.02
C VAL A 15 -7.60 -1.28 -4.50
N HIS A 16 -8.62 -1.43 -5.35
CA HIS A 16 -9.86 -2.14 -5.03
C HIS A 16 -9.98 -3.46 -5.79
N ASP A 17 -9.25 -3.60 -6.90
CA ASP A 17 -9.34 -4.73 -7.81
C ASP A 17 -8.00 -5.00 -8.52
N PHE A 18 -7.98 -6.07 -9.32
CA PHE A 18 -6.81 -6.52 -10.05
C PHE A 18 -6.35 -5.51 -11.11
N ASP A 19 -7.27 -4.93 -11.89
CA ASP A 19 -6.93 -4.02 -12.98
C ASP A 19 -6.26 -2.74 -12.44
N GLN A 20 -6.75 -2.23 -11.30
CA GLN A 20 -6.14 -1.10 -10.60
C GLN A 20 -4.73 -1.44 -10.08
N ALA A 21 -4.54 -2.64 -9.52
CA ALA A 21 -3.22 -3.08 -9.06
C ALA A 21 -2.22 -3.18 -10.22
N VAL A 22 -2.62 -3.79 -11.34
CA VAL A 22 -1.77 -3.89 -12.54
C VAL A 22 -1.44 -2.51 -13.10
N ALA A 23 -2.42 -1.60 -13.15
CA ALA A 23 -2.19 -0.23 -13.61
C ALA A 23 -1.19 0.53 -12.71
N ALA A 24 -1.31 0.40 -11.39
CA ALA A 24 -0.38 1.02 -10.46
C ALA A 24 1.05 0.47 -10.64
N LEU A 25 1.20 -0.86 -10.76
CA LEU A 25 2.49 -1.51 -11.01
C LEU A 25 3.09 -1.10 -12.36
N ALA A 26 2.28 -1.04 -13.42
CA ALA A 26 2.74 -0.65 -14.75
C ALA A 26 3.22 0.80 -14.78
N ALA A 27 2.49 1.73 -14.14
CA ALA A 27 2.90 3.13 -14.00
C ALA A 27 4.20 3.26 -13.20
N ALA A 28 4.31 2.55 -12.08
CA ALA A 28 5.51 2.53 -11.24
C ALA A 28 6.74 1.97 -11.98
N ASN A 29 6.57 0.88 -12.72
CA ASN A 29 7.62 0.28 -13.53
C ASN A 29 8.07 1.23 -14.67
N ALA A 30 7.12 1.88 -15.36
CA ALA A 30 7.44 2.83 -16.43
C ALA A 30 8.22 4.06 -15.94
N LEU A 31 7.95 4.49 -14.70
CA LEU A 31 8.57 5.67 -14.11
C LEU A 31 9.78 5.37 -13.21
N ASP A 32 10.14 4.10 -13.04
CA ASP A 32 11.17 3.62 -12.09
C ASP A 32 10.95 4.24 -10.70
N HIS A 33 9.73 4.06 -10.17
CA HIS A 33 9.30 4.64 -8.91
C HIS A 33 8.82 3.54 -7.94
N PRO A 34 9.37 3.45 -6.71
CA PRO A 34 8.86 2.53 -5.72
C PRO A 34 7.45 2.91 -5.30
N ILE A 35 6.58 1.91 -5.10
CA ILE A 35 5.21 2.10 -4.62
C ILE A 35 4.85 1.12 -3.51
N THR A 36 3.94 1.56 -2.64
CA THR A 36 3.20 0.71 -1.71
C THR A 36 1.74 0.65 -2.16
N LEU A 37 1.24 -0.57 -2.35
CA LEU A 37 -0.16 -0.85 -2.62
C LEU A 37 -0.87 -1.17 -1.31
N LEU A 38 -1.89 -0.38 -1.01
CA LEU A 38 -2.79 -0.59 0.11
C LEU A 38 -4.13 -1.09 -0.44
N SER A 39 -4.73 -2.10 0.17
CA SER A 39 -6.09 -2.49 -0.22
C SER A 39 -7.12 -1.40 0.13
N ALA A 40 -8.32 -1.51 -0.43
CA ALA A 40 -9.46 -0.71 0.02
C ALA A 40 -9.66 -0.78 1.56
N PRO A 41 -10.19 0.28 2.20
CA PRO A 41 -10.48 0.30 3.63
C PRO A 41 -11.35 -0.90 4.05
N GLY A 42 -10.89 -1.68 5.04
CA GLY A 42 -11.60 -2.85 5.52
C GLY A 42 -11.71 -4.01 4.51
N ALA A 43 -10.86 -4.05 3.47
CA ALA A 43 -10.87 -5.13 2.49
C ALA A 43 -10.67 -6.51 3.11
N ALA A 44 -9.99 -6.61 4.26
CA ALA A 44 -9.88 -7.86 5.00
C ALA A 44 -11.27 -8.46 5.33
N ARG A 45 -12.25 -7.64 5.75
CA ARG A 45 -13.62 -8.11 6.02
C ARG A 45 -14.39 -8.44 4.74
N ALA A 46 -14.23 -7.63 3.70
CA ALA A 46 -15.02 -7.77 2.47
C ALA A 46 -14.55 -8.93 1.58
N GLY A 47 -13.25 -9.05 1.35
CA GLY A 47 -12.65 -10.05 0.46
C GLY A 47 -11.87 -11.16 1.19
N GLY A 48 -11.42 -10.91 2.41
CA GLY A 48 -10.55 -11.85 3.14
C GLY A 48 -9.09 -11.80 2.69
N ALA A 49 -8.23 -12.44 3.48
CA ALA A 49 -6.79 -12.51 3.19
C ALA A 49 -6.47 -13.41 1.98
N ALA A 50 -7.26 -14.45 1.74
CA ALA A 50 -7.15 -15.28 0.54
C ALA A 50 -7.28 -14.48 -0.76
N TRP A 51 -8.31 -13.63 -0.87
CA TRP A 51 -8.50 -12.75 -2.02
C TRP A 51 -7.31 -11.81 -2.22
N TRP A 52 -6.84 -11.16 -1.15
CA TRP A 52 -5.72 -10.24 -1.22
C TRP A 52 -4.44 -10.91 -1.71
N ARG A 53 -4.15 -12.12 -1.19
CA ARG A 53 -2.98 -12.90 -1.61
C ARG A 53 -3.06 -13.32 -3.06
N GLU A 54 -4.24 -13.67 -3.55
CA GLU A 54 -4.45 -14.04 -4.94
C GLU A 54 -4.27 -12.84 -5.87
N LEU A 55 -4.85 -11.69 -5.52
CA LEU A 55 -4.67 -10.43 -6.25
C LEU A 55 -3.18 -10.06 -6.35
N MET A 56 -2.45 -10.09 -5.23
CA MET A 56 -1.01 -9.84 -5.20
C MET A 56 -0.26 -10.81 -6.12
N THR A 57 -0.56 -12.11 -6.04
CA THR A 57 0.11 -13.15 -6.83
C THR A 57 -0.10 -12.92 -8.33
N GLN A 58 -1.34 -12.69 -8.76
CA GLN A 58 -1.65 -12.47 -10.17
C GLN A 58 -1.05 -11.15 -10.67
N ALA A 59 -1.14 -10.06 -9.89
CA ALA A 59 -0.65 -8.76 -10.31
C ALA A 59 0.88 -8.71 -10.41
N THR A 60 1.60 -9.34 -9.47
CA THR A 60 3.06 -9.52 -9.56
C THR A 60 3.46 -10.39 -10.75
N ALA A 61 2.68 -11.40 -11.12
CA ALA A 61 2.92 -12.20 -12.32
C ALA A 61 2.71 -11.39 -13.61
N ALA A 62 1.76 -10.44 -13.61
CA ALA A 62 1.48 -9.58 -14.76
C ALA A 62 2.58 -8.54 -15.01
N ILE A 63 3.23 -8.03 -13.95
CA ILE A 63 4.36 -7.08 -14.04
C ILE A 63 5.57 -7.64 -13.27
N PRO A 64 6.33 -8.58 -13.87
CA PRO A 64 7.51 -9.14 -13.22
C PRO A 64 8.58 -8.07 -12.97
N HIS A 65 9.39 -8.27 -11.91
CA HIS A 65 10.58 -7.47 -11.56
C HIS A 65 10.36 -6.13 -10.85
N LEU A 66 9.11 -5.71 -10.61
CA LEU A 66 8.85 -4.58 -9.72
C LEU A 66 8.66 -5.08 -8.28
N ASP A 67 9.53 -4.63 -7.38
CA ASP A 67 9.39 -4.89 -5.94
C ASP A 67 8.47 -3.81 -5.34
N ALA A 68 7.21 -4.17 -5.15
CA ALA A 68 6.19 -3.32 -4.53
C ALA A 68 5.81 -3.87 -3.16
N GLU A 69 5.57 -2.98 -2.20
CA GLU A 69 5.04 -3.38 -0.90
C GLU A 69 3.51 -3.54 -0.98
N TRP A 70 2.97 -4.56 -0.32
CA TRP A 70 1.53 -4.87 -0.34
C TRP A 70 0.98 -4.93 1.07
N ILE A 71 -0.02 -4.08 1.37
CA ILE A 71 -0.62 -3.96 2.69
C ILE A 71 -2.12 -4.25 2.63
N LEU A 72 -2.59 -5.20 3.44
CA LEU A 72 -4.02 -5.45 3.61
C LEU A 72 -4.59 -4.57 4.74
N ASP A 73 -5.52 -3.69 4.41
CA ASP A 73 -6.26 -2.86 5.37
C ASP A 73 -7.33 -3.70 6.09
N CYS A 74 -7.17 -3.79 7.41
CA CYS A 74 -8.06 -4.51 8.32
C CYS A 74 -9.00 -3.58 9.09
N ALA A 75 -9.11 -2.30 8.68
CA ALA A 75 -9.88 -1.27 9.37
C ALA A 75 -9.62 -1.28 10.90
N ASP A 76 -10.68 -1.24 11.70
CA ASP A 76 -10.68 -1.31 13.16
C ASP A 76 -10.95 -2.74 13.69
N GLU A 77 -10.72 -3.76 12.87
CA GLU A 77 -11.09 -5.15 13.16
C GLU A 77 -9.87 -6.04 13.51
N PRO A 78 -9.45 -6.10 14.79
CA PRO A 78 -8.30 -6.92 15.21
C PRO A 78 -8.50 -8.42 14.95
N GLY A 79 -9.75 -8.90 14.96
CA GLY A 79 -10.07 -10.29 14.59
C GLY A 79 -9.66 -10.60 13.14
N MET A 80 -9.94 -9.68 12.22
CA MET A 80 -9.58 -9.80 10.80
C MET A 80 -8.08 -9.67 10.59
N ALA A 81 -7.43 -8.75 11.31
CA ALA A 81 -5.96 -8.65 11.31
C ALA A 81 -5.30 -9.97 11.73
N LEU A 82 -5.76 -10.59 12.82
CA LEU A 82 -5.22 -11.86 13.29
C LEU A 82 -5.50 -13.02 12.33
N ALA A 83 -6.67 -13.04 11.67
CA ALA A 83 -6.98 -14.01 10.64
C ALA A 83 -6.02 -13.87 9.45
N ALA A 84 -5.83 -12.66 8.94
CA ALA A 84 -4.93 -12.37 7.83
C ALA A 84 -3.48 -12.79 8.10
N LEU A 85 -2.96 -12.51 9.30
CA LEU A 85 -1.62 -12.92 9.70
C LEU A 85 -1.44 -14.44 9.68
N ARG A 86 -2.45 -15.18 10.19
CA ARG A 86 -2.44 -16.66 10.19
C ARG A 86 -2.51 -17.23 8.78
N GLU A 87 -3.21 -16.58 7.86
CA GLU A 87 -3.33 -16.97 6.46
C GLU A 87 -2.11 -16.62 5.60
N GLY A 88 -1.10 -15.98 6.18
CA GLY A 88 0.17 -15.74 5.52
C GLY A 88 0.40 -14.31 5.05
N VAL A 89 -0.51 -13.37 5.32
CA VAL A 89 -0.31 -11.95 4.96
C VAL A 89 0.81 -11.37 5.84
N ARG A 90 1.80 -10.74 5.21
CA ARG A 90 3.03 -10.27 5.89
C ARG A 90 3.04 -8.78 6.20
N ALA A 91 2.18 -7.99 5.58
CA ALA A 91 1.97 -6.60 5.96
C ALA A 91 0.48 -6.27 5.99
N ILE A 92 0.03 -5.74 7.12
CA ILE A 92 -1.37 -5.37 7.35
C ILE A 92 -1.43 -3.96 7.94
N ALA A 93 -2.56 -3.28 7.77
CA ALA A 93 -2.90 -2.06 8.49
C ALA A 93 -4.08 -2.32 9.43
N LEU A 94 -4.00 -1.78 10.65
CA LEU A 94 -5.07 -1.85 11.66
C LEU A 94 -5.15 -0.49 12.36
N ASP A 95 -6.35 0.08 12.35
CA ASP A 95 -6.71 1.29 13.10
C ASP A 95 -7.42 0.88 14.39
N ALA A 96 -6.64 0.54 15.41
CA ALA A 96 -7.13 0.13 16.71
C ALA A 96 -6.44 0.94 17.80
N GLU A 97 -7.11 1.02 18.96
CA GLU A 97 -6.55 1.59 20.18
C GLU A 97 -5.19 0.98 20.53
N TYR A 98 -4.35 1.79 21.19
CA TYR A 98 -2.93 1.52 21.40
C TYR A 98 -2.66 0.10 21.94
N ASP A 99 -3.36 -0.31 23.00
CA ASP A 99 -3.14 -1.61 23.64
C ASP A 99 -3.51 -2.79 22.73
N THR A 100 -4.61 -2.67 22.00
CA THR A 100 -5.05 -3.69 21.03
C THR A 100 -4.05 -3.78 19.89
N ARG A 101 -3.65 -2.63 19.34
CA ARG A 101 -2.66 -2.55 18.26
C ARG A 101 -1.32 -3.16 18.68
N ALA A 102 -0.83 -2.84 19.88
CA ALA A 102 0.43 -3.36 20.41
C ALA A 102 0.41 -4.89 20.55
N ARG A 103 -0.71 -5.48 21.00
CA ARG A 103 -0.87 -6.94 21.09
C ARG A 103 -0.85 -7.60 19.71
N VAL A 104 -1.55 -7.03 18.74
CA VAL A 104 -1.55 -7.53 17.35
C VAL A 104 -0.15 -7.41 16.75
N GLU A 105 0.56 -6.30 16.98
CA GLU A 105 1.92 -6.09 16.49
C GLU A 105 2.91 -7.13 17.05
N GLN A 106 2.81 -7.49 18.33
CA GLN A 106 3.62 -8.56 18.92
C GLN A 106 3.37 -9.91 18.24
N ILE A 107 2.11 -10.22 17.90
CA ILE A 107 1.75 -11.44 17.17
C ILE A 107 2.29 -11.39 15.74
N ALA A 108 2.15 -10.25 15.06
CA ALA A 108 2.68 -10.05 13.71
C ALA A 108 4.19 -10.31 13.67
N LYS A 109 4.96 -9.74 14.62
CA LYS A 109 6.42 -9.96 14.73
C LYS A 109 6.77 -11.44 14.87
N ARG A 110 6.03 -12.20 15.70
CA ARG A 110 6.23 -13.65 15.86
C ARG A 110 5.94 -14.44 14.59
N LEU A 111 5.11 -13.89 13.69
CA LEU A 111 4.74 -14.48 12.40
C LEU A 111 5.58 -13.91 11.23
N ASN A 112 6.66 -13.16 11.53
CA ASN A 112 7.47 -12.46 10.54
C ASN A 112 6.64 -11.52 9.64
N ALA A 113 5.67 -10.85 10.24
CA ALA A 113 4.79 -9.89 9.61
C ALA A 113 4.85 -8.53 10.33
N THR A 114 4.43 -7.49 9.62
CA THR A 114 4.50 -6.10 10.08
C THR A 114 3.10 -5.49 10.15
N LEU A 115 2.85 -4.76 11.23
CA LEU A 115 1.68 -3.91 11.35
C LEU A 115 2.04 -2.47 10.97
N VAL A 116 1.41 -1.95 9.92
CA VAL A 116 1.73 -0.65 9.34
C VAL A 116 0.75 0.40 9.86
N LYS A 117 1.27 1.61 10.13
CA LYS A 117 0.43 2.78 10.40
C LYS A 117 0.21 3.50 9.08
N VAL A 118 -1.05 3.70 8.70
CA VAL A 118 -1.41 4.37 7.46
C VAL A 118 -1.80 5.80 7.79
N ASP A 119 -1.05 6.76 7.26
CA ASP A 119 -1.51 8.13 7.13
C ASP A 119 -2.18 8.27 5.76
N ARG A 120 -3.50 8.49 5.75
CA ARG A 120 -4.25 8.56 4.50
C ARG A 120 -4.05 9.88 3.75
N ALA A 121 -3.42 10.87 4.38
CA ALA A 121 -3.11 12.12 3.71
C ALA A 121 -2.15 11.88 2.54
N GLY A 122 -2.58 12.24 1.33
CA GLY A 122 -1.76 12.16 0.13
C GLY A 122 -1.66 10.78 -0.52
N ILE A 123 -2.37 9.77 -0.02
CA ILE A 123 -2.53 8.48 -0.71
C ILE A 123 -3.46 8.68 -1.92
N LEU A 124 -3.08 8.14 -3.08
CA LEU A 124 -3.98 8.08 -4.24
C LEU A 124 -4.99 6.95 -4.05
N ASP A 125 -6.28 7.27 -4.00
CA ASP A 125 -7.34 6.26 -4.07
C ASP A 125 -7.82 6.10 -5.53
N LEU A 126 -7.79 4.87 -6.04
CA LEU A 126 -8.25 4.54 -7.39
C LEU A 126 -9.76 4.22 -7.45
N ALA A 127 -10.49 4.35 -6.35
CA ALA A 127 -11.96 4.27 -6.34
C ALA A 127 -12.57 5.19 -7.41
N GLY A 128 -13.28 4.59 -8.38
CA GLY A 128 -13.94 5.33 -9.44
C GLY A 128 -13.02 6.02 -10.45
N ALA A 129 -11.72 5.67 -10.49
CA ALA A 129 -10.81 6.20 -11.49
C ALA A 129 -11.17 5.70 -12.89
N ASN A 130 -11.57 6.62 -13.79
CA ASN A 130 -11.89 6.28 -15.19
C ASN A 130 -10.70 5.71 -15.97
N ASN A 131 -9.48 6.11 -15.61
CA ASN A 131 -8.24 5.59 -16.18
C ASN A 131 -7.20 5.45 -15.05
N PRO A 132 -7.14 4.28 -14.39
CA PRO A 132 -6.25 4.04 -13.26
C PRO A 132 -4.78 4.27 -13.61
N GLN A 133 -4.33 3.82 -14.79
CA GLN A 133 -2.96 3.96 -15.27
C GLN A 133 -2.52 5.43 -15.29
N ARG A 134 -3.32 6.29 -15.92
CA ARG A 134 -3.00 7.72 -16.02
C ARG A 134 -3.08 8.43 -14.67
N ALA A 135 -4.00 8.01 -13.79
CA ALA A 135 -4.06 8.55 -12.43
C ALA A 135 -2.78 8.24 -11.65
N CYS A 136 -2.28 7.00 -11.75
CA CYS A 136 -1.01 6.59 -11.15
C CYS A 136 0.17 7.38 -11.74
N GLU A 137 0.29 7.49 -13.06
CA GLU A 137 1.37 8.24 -13.71
C GLU A 137 1.41 9.70 -13.25
N LEU A 138 0.24 10.36 -13.16
CA LEU A 138 0.14 11.74 -12.68
C LEU A 138 0.52 11.86 -11.20
N HIS A 139 0.13 10.88 -10.38
CA HIS A 139 0.47 10.87 -8.96
C HIS A 139 1.98 10.68 -8.74
N LEU A 140 2.57 9.69 -9.41
CA LEU A 140 4.00 9.36 -9.32
C LEU A 140 4.92 10.42 -9.96
N SER A 141 4.38 11.27 -10.83
CA SER A 141 5.13 12.39 -11.43
C SER A 141 5.16 13.64 -10.54
N LYS A 142 4.34 13.73 -9.50
CA LYS A 142 4.38 14.86 -8.55
C LYS A 142 5.57 14.71 -7.60
N PRO A 143 6.30 15.79 -7.28
CA PRO A 143 7.30 15.73 -6.22
C PRO A 143 6.63 15.38 -4.89
N PRO A 144 7.30 14.63 -3.99
CA PRO A 144 6.73 14.28 -2.70
C PRO A 144 6.33 15.55 -1.94
N HIS A 145 5.08 15.59 -1.46
CA HIS A 145 4.57 16.72 -0.69
C HIS A 145 5.31 16.80 0.65
N GLY A 146 6.37 17.61 0.67
CA GLY A 146 7.28 17.71 1.81
C GLY A 146 8.34 18.80 1.68
N VAL A 147 7.95 20.01 1.31
CA VAL A 147 8.65 21.23 1.75
C VAL A 147 7.61 22.27 2.05
N ALA A 148 7.27 22.39 3.34
CA ALA A 148 6.71 23.62 3.86
C ALA A 148 7.64 24.77 3.43
N LYS A 149 7.10 25.81 2.78
CA LYS A 149 7.84 27.07 2.60
C LYS A 149 8.02 27.69 3.99
N PRO A 150 9.24 27.88 4.52
CA PRO A 150 9.43 28.81 5.61
C PRO A 150 9.60 30.22 5.03
N GLY A 151 8.74 31.15 5.43
CA GLY A 151 9.06 32.58 5.40
C GLY A 151 8.63 33.36 4.16
N ALA A 152 7.32 33.60 4.03
CA ALA A 152 6.81 34.85 3.45
C ALA A 152 6.26 35.71 4.59
N LEU A 153 7.16 36.32 5.36
CA LEU A 153 6.97 37.46 6.25
C LEU A 153 8.35 38.13 6.23
N GLY A 154 8.53 39.32 5.66
CA GLY A 154 7.95 40.55 6.18
C GLY A 154 8.92 41.10 7.21
#